data_AF-A0A4V2XF41-F1
#
_entry.id   AF-A0A4V2XF41-F1
#
_cell.length_a   1.000
_cell.length_b   1.000
_cell.length_c   1.000
_cell.angle_alpha   90.00
_cell.angle_beta   90.00
_cell.angle_gamma   90.00
#
_symmetry.space_group_name_H-M   'P 1'
#
loop_
_entity.id
_entity.type
_entity.pdbx_description
1 polymer ?
#
loop_
_entity_poly.entity_id
_entity_poly.type
_entity_poly.pdbx_seq_one_letter_code
_entity_poly.pdbx_strand_id
1 'polypeptide(L)'
;MNRATGAAHTAHRDQYRAAVADAERAMAAMAAEPGARDAWCYDPWIARQLAALNTALLTGTAQLCPHITTAPRVLHAAVWAPGRLACTGCVTTLTPDPAEDGTCDRCRQPASPLYPATAAAGPLLLAFGLCGPCLTRTGHTPT
;
A
#
# COMPACT_ATOMS: atom_id res chain seq x y z
N MET A 1 28.89 5.00 -31.01
CA MET A 1 27.68 4.30 -30.51
C MET A 1 27.75 4.23 -28.98
N ASN A 2 27.00 5.08 -28.24
CA ASN A 2 26.78 4.93 -26.78
C ASN A 2 25.73 5.90 -26.18
N ARG A 3 24.77 6.42 -26.97
CA ARG A 3 23.72 7.35 -26.47
C ARG A 3 22.43 6.66 -25.99
N ALA A 4 22.19 5.39 -26.36
CA ALA A 4 20.94 4.69 -26.07
C ALA A 4 20.79 4.30 -24.58
N THR A 5 21.89 3.96 -23.92
CA THR A 5 21.89 3.47 -22.52
C THR A 5 21.57 4.59 -21.51
N GLY A 6 22.05 5.82 -21.77
CA GLY A 6 21.76 6.98 -20.91
C GLY A 6 20.31 7.48 -21.02
N ALA A 7 19.74 7.44 -22.23
CA ALA A 7 18.35 7.84 -22.45
C ALA A 7 17.37 6.84 -21.81
N ALA A 8 17.60 5.53 -21.95
CA ALA A 8 16.76 4.50 -21.36
C ALA A 8 16.76 4.52 -19.82
N HIS A 9 17.94 4.76 -19.21
CA HIS A 9 18.06 4.89 -17.76
C HIS A 9 17.37 6.15 -17.22
N THR A 10 17.40 7.24 -17.99
CA THR A 10 16.70 8.48 -17.64
C THR A 10 15.19 8.29 -17.73
N ALA A 11 14.69 7.67 -18.81
CA ALA A 11 13.27 7.37 -18.99
C ALA A 11 12.69 6.47 -17.88
N HIS A 12 13.40 5.40 -17.49
CA HIS A 12 12.93 4.51 -16.41
C HIS A 12 12.88 5.23 -15.05
N ARG A 13 13.90 6.06 -14.75
CA ARG A 13 13.92 6.87 -13.53
C ARG A 13 12.79 7.89 -13.51
N ASP A 14 12.48 8.49 -14.65
CA ASP A 14 11.39 9.45 -14.76
C ASP A 14 10.02 8.76 -14.60
N GLN A 15 9.83 7.57 -15.17
CA GLN A 15 8.64 6.76 -14.96
C GLN A 15 8.46 6.33 -13.50
N TYR A 16 9.55 5.92 -12.83
CA TYR A 16 9.53 5.60 -11.40
C TYR A 16 9.13 6.82 -10.57
N ARG A 17 9.75 7.99 -10.81
CA ARG A 17 9.39 9.24 -10.12
C ARG A 17 7.92 9.63 -10.36
N ALA A 18 7.44 9.46 -11.59
CA ALA A 18 6.04 9.72 -11.91
C ALA A 18 5.10 8.78 -11.14
N ALA A 19 5.42 7.49 -11.03
CA ALA A 19 4.63 6.52 -10.26
C ALA A 19 4.65 6.82 -8.76
N VAL A 20 5.79 7.24 -8.20
CA VAL A 20 5.87 7.69 -6.79
C VAL A 20 5.00 8.92 -6.56
N ALA A 21 5.12 9.94 -7.40
CA ALA A 21 4.30 11.15 -7.30
C ALA A 21 2.80 10.83 -7.46
N ASP A 22 2.45 9.81 -8.25
CA ASP A 22 1.08 9.35 -8.40
C ASP A 22 0.55 8.63 -7.15
N ALA A 23 1.37 7.78 -6.54
CA ALA A 23 1.06 7.15 -5.25
C ALA A 23 0.88 8.21 -4.14
N GLU A 24 1.75 9.21 -4.09
CA GLU A 24 1.65 10.34 -3.16
C GLU A 24 0.37 11.16 -3.38
N ARG A 25 0.01 11.46 -4.64
CA ARG A 25 -1.27 12.12 -4.96
C ARG A 25 -2.47 11.27 -4.56
N ALA A 26 -2.42 9.96 -4.78
CA ALA A 26 -3.48 9.05 -4.37
C ALA A 26 -3.63 9.02 -2.84
N MET A 27 -2.52 8.96 -2.09
CA MET A 27 -2.55 9.08 -0.64
C MET A 27 -3.14 10.41 -0.18
N ALA A 28 -2.73 11.53 -0.79
CA ALA A 28 -3.25 12.85 -0.43
C ALA A 28 -4.75 12.97 -0.72
N ALA A 29 -5.23 12.40 -1.83
CA ALA A 29 -6.65 12.33 -2.14
C ALA A 29 -7.41 11.48 -1.12
N MET A 30 -6.87 10.31 -0.75
CA MET A 30 -7.47 9.45 0.28
C MET A 30 -7.49 10.16 1.65
N ALA A 31 -6.44 10.88 2.03
CA ALA A 31 -6.38 11.62 3.28
C ALA A 31 -7.33 12.83 3.33
N ALA A 32 -7.73 13.37 2.17
CA ALA A 32 -8.73 14.43 2.09
C ALA A 32 -10.17 13.95 2.33
N GLU A 33 -10.42 12.63 2.32
CA GLU A 33 -11.74 12.07 2.62
C GLU A 33 -12.10 12.25 4.11
N PRO A 34 -13.35 12.61 4.44
CA PRO A 34 -13.79 12.74 5.83
C PRO A 34 -13.52 11.49 6.66
N GLY A 35 -12.69 11.62 7.69
CA GLY A 35 -12.32 10.51 8.59
C GLY A 35 -11.04 9.76 8.19
N ALA A 36 -10.47 10.04 7.01
CA ALA A 36 -9.18 9.52 6.61
C ALA A 36 -8.02 10.25 7.30
N ARG A 37 -6.86 9.61 7.35
CA ARG A 37 -5.68 10.12 8.05
C ARG A 37 -4.43 9.93 7.22
N ASP A 38 -3.60 10.96 7.20
CA ASP A 38 -2.23 10.88 6.70
C ASP A 38 -1.48 9.82 7.49
N ALA A 39 -0.96 8.79 6.82
CA ALA A 39 -0.06 7.84 7.44
C ALA A 39 1.23 7.70 6.62
N TRP A 40 2.03 8.76 6.63
CA TRP A 40 3.49 8.57 6.67
C TRP A 40 3.85 8.05 8.07
N CYS A 41 3.51 6.80 8.31
CA CYS A 41 3.61 6.19 9.62
C CYS A 41 4.91 5.38 9.69
N TYR A 42 5.89 5.89 10.43
CA TYR A 42 7.13 5.17 10.78
C TYR A 42 6.90 4.11 11.88
N ASP A 43 5.72 3.48 11.92
CA ASP A 43 5.41 2.42 12.88
C ASP A 43 6.12 1.11 12.49
N PRO A 44 6.82 0.46 13.44
CA PRO A 44 7.53 -0.79 13.17
C PRO A 44 6.65 -1.94 12.69
N TRP A 45 5.35 -1.98 13.04
CA TRP A 45 4.45 -3.00 12.52
C TRP A 45 4.15 -2.77 11.04
N ILE A 46 3.91 -1.53 10.60
CA ILE A 46 3.77 -1.21 9.16
C ILE A 46 5.05 -1.55 8.39
N ALA A 47 6.21 -1.18 8.93
CA ALA A 47 7.50 -1.52 8.33
C ALA A 47 7.67 -3.03 8.13
N ARG A 48 7.20 -3.86 9.07
CA ARG A 48 7.20 -5.33 8.92
C ARG A 48 6.25 -5.82 7.83
N GLN A 49 5.07 -5.21 7.66
CA GLN A 49 4.15 -5.57 6.58
C GLN A 49 4.76 -5.28 5.21
N LEU A 50 5.37 -4.11 5.05
CA LEU A 50 6.09 -3.73 3.84
C LEU A 50 7.29 -4.66 3.58
N ALA A 51 8.04 -5.02 4.63
CA ALA A 51 9.15 -5.96 4.51
C ALA A 51 8.67 -7.35 4.07
N ALA A 52 7.58 -7.87 4.64
CA ALA A 52 7.01 -9.16 4.26
C ALA A 52 6.55 -9.16 2.79
N LEU A 53 5.92 -8.07 2.34
CA LEU A 53 5.52 -7.91 0.94
C LEU A 53 6.73 -7.84 -0.01
N ASN A 54 7.77 -7.12 0.38
CA ASN A 54 9.02 -7.07 -0.39
C ASN A 54 9.68 -8.45 -0.47
N THR A 55 9.70 -9.21 0.63
CA THR A 55 10.15 -10.61 0.61
C THR A 55 9.30 -11.45 -0.34
N ALA A 56 7.97 -11.29 -0.35
CA ALA A 56 7.10 -12.03 -1.26
C ALA A 56 7.39 -11.71 -2.74
N LEU A 57 7.65 -10.45 -3.06
CA LEU A 57 8.07 -10.01 -4.39
C LEU A 57 9.42 -10.61 -4.80
N LEU A 58 10.42 -10.51 -3.94
CA LEU A 58 11.78 -10.98 -4.22
C LEU A 58 11.88 -12.51 -4.33
N THR A 59 11.03 -13.24 -3.60
CA THR A 59 10.98 -14.70 -3.63
C THR A 59 10.02 -15.27 -4.69
N GLY A 60 9.32 -14.41 -5.43
CA GLY A 60 8.33 -14.83 -6.43
C GLY A 60 7.08 -15.50 -5.84
N THR A 61 6.81 -15.29 -4.54
CA THR A 61 5.62 -15.84 -3.86
C THR A 61 4.45 -14.86 -3.85
N ALA A 62 4.67 -13.62 -4.26
CA ALA A 62 3.62 -12.63 -4.43
C ALA A 62 2.70 -12.98 -5.62
N GLN A 63 1.39 -12.84 -5.41
CA GLN A 63 0.36 -12.96 -6.44
C GLN A 63 0.13 -11.59 -7.08
N LEU A 64 0.60 -11.44 -8.32
CA LEU A 64 0.45 -10.21 -9.09
C LEU A 64 -0.80 -10.30 -9.97
N CYS A 65 -1.60 -9.23 -10.04
CA CYS A 65 -2.63 -9.16 -11.08
C CYS A 65 -1.96 -9.20 -12.48
N PRO A 66 -2.61 -9.77 -13.51
CA PRO A 66 -2.00 -9.99 -14.83
C PRO A 66 -1.59 -8.69 -15.56
N HIS A 67 -2.07 -7.53 -15.10
CA HIS A 67 -1.74 -6.23 -15.66
C HIS A 67 -0.44 -5.64 -15.14
N ILE A 68 0.19 -6.24 -14.13
CA ILE A 68 1.50 -5.79 -13.62
C ILE A 68 2.57 -6.23 -14.63
N THR A 69 3.34 -5.28 -15.10
CA THR A 69 4.43 -5.47 -16.08
C THR A 69 5.70 -4.85 -15.51
N THR A 70 6.78 -4.85 -16.30
CA THR A 70 8.04 -4.20 -15.93
C THR A 70 7.97 -2.67 -15.87
N ALA A 71 6.91 -2.05 -16.41
CA ALA A 71 6.75 -0.60 -16.39
C ALA A 71 6.32 -0.12 -14.99
N PRO A 72 7.06 0.83 -14.36
CA PRO A 72 6.70 1.40 -13.07
C PRO A 72 5.30 1.98 -13.07
N ARG A 73 4.51 1.62 -12.07
CA ARG A 73 3.13 2.09 -11.85
C ARG A 73 2.78 1.96 -10.38
N VAL A 74 1.73 2.66 -9.95
CA VAL A 74 1.18 2.48 -8.60
C VAL A 74 0.69 1.04 -8.43
N LEU A 75 1.16 0.40 -7.37
CA LEU A 75 0.74 -0.93 -6.93
C LEU A 75 -0.01 -0.80 -5.62
N HIS A 76 -1.06 -1.57 -5.46
CA HIS A 76 -1.89 -1.63 -4.27
C HIS A 76 -1.71 -3.00 -3.62
N ALA A 77 -1.60 -3.00 -2.30
CA ALA A 77 -1.61 -4.17 -1.45
C ALA A 77 -2.48 -3.87 -0.23
N ALA A 78 -2.88 -4.92 0.49
CA ALA A 78 -3.64 -4.76 1.73
C ALA A 78 -3.16 -5.78 2.78
N VAL A 79 -3.22 -5.39 4.05
CA VAL A 79 -2.77 -6.27 5.15
C VAL A 79 -3.67 -7.51 5.29
N TRP A 80 -4.99 -7.35 5.07
CA TRP A 80 -5.95 -8.47 5.06
C TRP A 80 -5.83 -9.39 3.82
N ALA A 81 -5.03 -9.01 2.82
CA ALA A 81 -4.81 -9.79 1.60
C ALA A 81 -3.29 -10.01 1.35
N PRO A 82 -2.59 -10.69 2.27
CA PRO A 82 -1.13 -10.76 2.27
C PRO A 82 -0.60 -11.42 0.99
N GLY A 83 0.48 -10.85 0.45
CA GLY A 83 1.14 -11.35 -0.76
C GLY A 83 0.41 -11.04 -2.07
N ARG A 84 -0.77 -10.40 -2.05
CA ARG A 84 -1.48 -9.99 -3.27
C ARG A 84 -1.12 -8.55 -3.63
N LEU A 85 -0.82 -8.31 -4.91
CA LEU A 85 -0.63 -6.98 -5.47
C LEU A 85 -1.55 -6.75 -6.66
N ALA A 86 -2.21 -5.59 -6.66
CA ALA A 86 -3.08 -5.15 -7.72
C ALA A 86 -2.56 -3.84 -8.34
N CYS A 87 -2.77 -3.65 -9.64
CA CYS A 87 -2.69 -2.32 -10.23
C CYS A 87 -3.93 -1.49 -9.83
N THR A 88 -3.90 -0.18 -10.07
CA THR A 88 -5.06 0.71 -9.80
C THR A 88 -6.37 0.19 -10.41
N GLY A 89 -6.33 -0.38 -11.62
CA GLY A 89 -7.53 -0.94 -12.27
C GLY A 89 -8.05 -2.26 -11.66
N CYS A 90 -7.26 -2.93 -10.83
CA CYS A 90 -7.62 -4.18 -10.16
C CYS A 90 -7.75 -4.03 -8.65
N VAL A 91 -7.74 -2.80 -8.10
CA VAL A 91 -7.73 -2.58 -6.65
C VAL A 91 -8.94 -3.21 -5.94
N THR A 92 -10.10 -3.30 -6.61
CA THR A 92 -11.30 -3.96 -6.10
C THR A 92 -11.13 -5.46 -5.87
N THR A 93 -10.09 -6.09 -6.44
CA THR A 93 -9.77 -7.50 -6.14
C THR A 93 -9.18 -7.68 -4.74
N LEU A 94 -8.81 -6.58 -4.08
CA LEU A 94 -8.34 -6.51 -2.70
C LEU A 94 -9.46 -6.16 -1.70
N THR A 95 -10.73 -6.14 -2.10
CA THR A 95 -11.83 -5.92 -1.16
C THR A 95 -11.82 -7.00 -0.06
N PRO A 96 -11.85 -6.62 1.23
CA PRO A 96 -11.91 -7.60 2.32
C PRO A 96 -13.20 -8.42 2.23
N ASP A 97 -13.15 -9.68 2.64
CA ASP A 97 -14.37 -10.44 2.85
C ASP A 97 -15.11 -9.94 4.11
N PRO A 98 -16.38 -10.33 4.32
CA PRO A 98 -17.15 -9.83 5.46
C PRO A 98 -16.56 -10.16 6.85
N ALA A 99 -15.71 -11.20 6.96
CA ALA A 99 -15.05 -11.52 8.23
C ALA A 99 -13.83 -10.61 8.46
N GLU A 100 -13.10 -10.27 7.40
CA GLU A 100 -11.99 -9.32 7.44
C GLU A 100 -12.46 -7.87 7.62
N ASP A 101 -13.61 -7.49 7.04
CA ASP A 101 -14.17 -6.12 7.07
C ASP A 101 -14.50 -5.62 8.50
N GLY A 102 -14.59 -6.54 9.48
CA GLY A 102 -14.78 -6.22 10.90
C GLY A 102 -13.57 -6.54 11.79
N THR A 103 -12.43 -6.91 11.21
CA THR A 103 -11.26 -7.40 11.97
C THR A 103 -10.10 -6.42 11.91
N CYS A 104 -9.54 -6.07 13.07
CA CYS A 104 -8.35 -5.21 13.12
C CYS A 104 -7.14 -5.93 12.54
N ASP A 105 -6.47 -5.33 11.56
CA ASP A 105 -5.32 -5.92 10.88
C ASP A 105 -4.12 -6.16 11.80
N ARG A 106 -3.98 -5.36 12.87
CA ARG A 106 -2.84 -5.46 13.79
C ARG A 106 -3.04 -6.50 14.89
N CYS A 107 -4.18 -6.50 15.57
CA CYS A 107 -4.44 -7.40 16.71
C CYS A 107 -5.33 -8.59 16.37
N ARG A 108 -5.90 -8.62 15.16
CA ARG A 108 -6.80 -9.67 14.66
C ARG A 108 -8.04 -9.89 15.52
N GLN A 109 -8.42 -8.90 16.32
CA GLN A 109 -9.66 -8.90 17.09
C GLN A 109 -10.78 -8.21 16.28
N PRO A 110 -12.02 -8.70 16.37
CA PRO A 110 -13.18 -7.99 15.86
C PRO A 110 -13.27 -6.59 16.48
N ALA A 111 -13.59 -5.57 15.68
CA ALA A 111 -13.71 -4.20 16.13
C ALA A 111 -14.73 -3.42 15.29
N SER A 112 -15.48 -2.55 15.97
CA SER A 112 -16.32 -1.54 15.35
C SER A 112 -16.31 -0.30 16.26
N PRO A 113 -15.82 0.87 15.81
CA PRO A 113 -15.35 1.15 14.45
C PRO A 113 -13.95 0.58 14.16
N LEU A 114 -13.68 0.32 12.88
CA LEU A 114 -12.34 0.24 12.31
C LEU A 114 -11.99 1.57 11.66
N TYR A 115 -10.71 1.96 11.79
CA TYR A 115 -10.16 3.18 11.22
C TYR A 115 -9.28 2.80 10.02
N PRO A 116 -9.76 2.98 8.78
CA PRO A 116 -8.99 2.68 7.58
C PRO A 116 -7.86 3.69 7.40
N ALA A 117 -6.72 3.22 6.92
CA ALA A 117 -5.55 4.03 6.62
C ALA A 117 -4.71 3.38 5.50
N THR A 118 -3.78 4.14 4.93
CA THR A 118 -2.87 3.68 3.89
C THR A 118 -1.45 4.18 4.17
N ALA A 119 -0.45 3.33 3.92
CA ALA A 119 0.97 3.72 3.94
C ALA A 119 1.57 3.58 2.53
N ALA A 120 2.53 4.44 2.17
CA ALA A 120 3.30 4.31 0.94
C ALA A 120 4.74 3.86 1.17
N ALA A 121 5.27 3.09 0.23
CA ALA A 121 6.68 2.77 0.09
C ALA A 121 7.08 2.82 -1.39
N GLY A 122 7.54 3.99 -1.85
CA GLY A 122 7.74 4.23 -3.28
C GLY A 122 6.40 4.17 -4.04
N PRO A 123 6.30 3.41 -5.15
CA PRO A 123 5.06 3.29 -5.92
C PRO A 123 4.06 2.29 -5.31
N LEU A 124 4.32 1.75 -4.13
CA LEU A 124 3.45 0.80 -3.44
C LEU A 124 2.59 1.52 -2.40
N LEU A 125 1.28 1.26 -2.44
CA LEU A 125 0.29 1.63 -1.42
C LEU A 125 -0.14 0.38 -0.66
N LEU A 126 -0.06 0.43 0.68
CA LEU A 126 -0.49 -0.64 1.58
C LEU A 126 -1.70 -0.15 2.39
N ALA A 127 -2.87 -0.71 2.12
CA ALA A 127 -4.10 -0.45 2.86
C ALA A 127 -4.19 -1.31 4.13
N PHE A 128 -4.75 -0.75 5.20
CA PHE A 128 -5.01 -1.45 6.46
C PHE A 128 -6.13 -0.78 7.27
N GLY A 129 -6.80 -1.54 8.13
CA GLY A 129 -7.82 -1.09 9.08
C GLY A 129 -7.43 -1.42 10.53
N LEU A 130 -7.40 -0.42 11.40
CA LEU A 130 -7.03 -0.58 12.81
C LEU A 130 -8.19 -0.31 13.75
N CYS A 131 -8.28 -1.03 14.87
CA CYS A 131 -9.12 -0.62 16.00
C CYS A 131 -8.52 0.60 16.71
N GLY A 132 -9.34 1.35 17.46
CA GLY A 132 -8.90 2.55 18.21
C GLY A 132 -7.61 2.36 19.03
N PRO A 133 -7.48 1.29 19.84
CA PRO A 133 -6.25 1.02 20.58
C PRO A 133 -5.02 0.78 19.69
N CYS A 134 -5.18 0.13 18.54
CA CYS A 134 -4.08 -0.11 17.62
C CYS A 134 -3.70 1.15 16.83
N LEU A 135 -4.69 1.98 16.50
CA LEU A 135 -4.49 3.29 15.88
C LEU A 135 -3.65 4.21 16.79
N THR A 136 -3.98 4.27 18.08
CA THR A 136 -3.19 5.05 19.06
C THR A 136 -1.76 4.56 19.15
N ARG A 137 -1.52 3.24 19.09
CA ARG A 137 -0.15 2.67 19.10
C ARG A 137 0.65 3.01 17.84
N THR A 138 -0.01 3.29 16.73
CA THR A 138 0.64 3.79 15.50
C THR A 138 0.86 5.31 15.51
N GLY A 139 0.57 5.99 16.62
CA GLY A 139 0.74 7.45 16.74
C GLY A 139 -0.43 8.28 16.20
N HIS A 140 -1.58 7.65 15.93
CA HIS A 140 -2.78 8.30 15.42
C HIS A 140 -3.90 8.29 16.48
N THR A 141 -4.54 9.43 16.74
CA THR A 141 -5.56 9.53 17.81
C THR A 141 -6.99 9.41 17.28
N PRO A 142 -7.79 8.36 17.55
CA PRO A 142 -9.14 8.19 16.97
C PRO A 142 -10.01 9.46 17.14
N THR A 143 -10.74 9.82 16.07
CA THR A 143 -11.68 10.96 16.01
C THR A 143 -13.09 10.44 15.94
#